data_AF-A0AA86ME95-F1
#
_entry.id   AF-A0AA86ME95-F1
#
_cell.length_a   1.000
_cell.length_b   1.000
_cell.length_c   1.000
_cell.angle_alpha   90.00
_cell.angle_beta   90.00
_cell.angle_gamma   90.00
#
_symmetry.space_group_name_H-M   'P 1'
#
loop_
_entity.id
_entity.type
_entity.pdbx_description
1 polymer ?
#
loop_
_entity_poly.entity_id
_entity_poly.type
_entity_poly.pdbx_seq_one_letter_code
_entity_poly.pdbx_strand_id
1 'polypeptide(L)'
;MGKATFESISIKKPETDHMEPTQFQNVLILVAIAGFALMEFASRRYQATVHATANDTKLELFMFVSLVALTQPLVILATQGIGATWFAQWQGMWADWPWWAMFGVLLLGDDLTQYLWHRASHSPLLWPLHRAHHSAQYMSVRMTFRNNFFYYLMMPGLWIAGALLFLGFGGWVYAIYLGLKLTIILGAHCSWRWDEPLYKIRALRPVMWVVERTISTPATHWAHHALTNKDGIGHYTGNFGNMLFLWDVLFGTAHITRKYPSEIGLMDDRIHGQEHWAHQMFFPVVQSRRADSALKFGGTIYDENKPQLSGVQVADHHLD
;
A
#
# COMPACT_ATOMS: atom_id res chain seq x y z
N MET A 1 -29.45 72.23 15.64
CA MET A 1 -29.97 70.84 15.68
C MET A 1 -29.23 70.03 14.62
N GLY A 2 -28.12 69.38 15.00
CA GLY A 2 -27.40 68.46 14.12
C GLY A 2 -27.95 67.05 14.29
N LYS A 3 -28.36 66.40 13.20
CA LYS A 3 -28.74 64.98 13.20
C LYS A 3 -27.48 64.14 13.00
N ALA A 4 -27.14 63.35 14.00
CA ALA A 4 -26.11 62.32 13.89
C ALA A 4 -26.64 61.17 13.03
N THR A 5 -25.93 60.85 11.96
CA THR A 5 -26.10 59.62 11.16
C THR A 5 -25.40 58.47 11.87
N PHE A 6 -26.16 57.44 12.25
CA PHE A 6 -25.60 56.19 12.74
C PHE A 6 -25.07 55.39 11.54
N GLU A 7 -23.74 55.24 11.45
CA GLU A 7 -23.12 54.22 10.60
C GLU A 7 -23.43 52.84 11.17
N SER A 8 -24.03 51.97 10.35
CA SER A 8 -24.25 50.57 10.70
C SER A 8 -22.91 49.85 10.75
N ILE A 9 -22.48 49.44 11.94
CA ILE A 9 -21.34 48.55 12.14
C ILE A 9 -21.67 47.20 11.49
N SER A 10 -21.05 46.92 10.34
CA SER A 10 -21.09 45.59 9.72
C SER A 10 -20.24 44.64 10.57
N ILE A 11 -20.90 43.88 11.43
CA ILE A 11 -20.27 42.79 12.18
C ILE A 11 -19.94 41.69 11.15
N LYS A 12 -18.68 41.63 10.71
CA LYS A 12 -18.16 40.45 10.01
C LYS A 12 -18.40 39.24 10.91
N LYS A 13 -19.29 38.33 10.48
CA LYS A 13 -19.45 37.01 11.08
C LYS A 13 -18.05 36.36 11.11
N PRO A 14 -17.63 35.74 12.22
CA PRO A 14 -16.35 35.04 12.24
C PRO A 14 -16.37 33.99 11.12
N GLU A 15 -15.39 34.05 10.22
CA GLU A 15 -15.11 32.96 9.30
C GLU A 15 -14.86 31.74 10.18
N THR A 16 -15.82 30.81 10.19
CA THR A 16 -15.58 29.47 10.69
C THR A 16 -14.49 28.89 9.80
N ASP A 17 -13.29 28.73 10.35
CA ASP A 17 -12.13 28.13 9.67
C ASP A 17 -12.49 26.68 9.32
N HIS A 18 -13.12 26.50 8.17
CA HIS A 18 -13.53 25.21 7.67
C HIS A 18 -12.28 24.53 7.11
N MET A 19 -11.95 23.37 7.65
CA MET A 19 -10.82 22.58 7.18
C MET A 19 -10.96 22.28 5.69
N GLU A 20 -9.95 22.63 4.90
CA GLU A 20 -9.92 22.36 3.47
C GLU A 20 -9.81 20.85 3.22
N PRO A 21 -10.33 20.32 2.10
CA PRO A 21 -10.31 18.88 1.81
C PRO A 21 -8.92 18.25 1.89
N THR A 22 -7.89 18.95 1.43
CA THR A 22 -6.49 18.49 1.50
C THR A 22 -5.98 18.44 2.94
N GLN A 23 -6.36 19.41 3.78
CA GLN A 23 -6.02 19.38 5.21
C GLN A 23 -6.71 18.21 5.89
N PHE A 24 -8.00 18.00 5.60
CA PHE A 24 -8.77 16.87 6.13
C PHE A 24 -8.19 15.53 5.70
N GLN A 25 -7.83 15.38 4.42
CA GLN A 25 -7.13 14.21 3.91
C GLN A 25 -5.86 13.91 4.71
N ASN A 26 -5.01 14.93 4.91
CA ASN A 26 -3.76 14.77 5.64
C ASN A 26 -4.01 14.38 7.11
N VAL A 27 -5.02 14.98 7.75
CA VAL A 27 -5.44 14.60 9.10
C VAL A 27 -5.89 13.13 9.14
N LEU A 28 -6.74 12.68 8.21
CA LEU A 28 -7.16 11.28 8.14
C LEU A 28 -5.98 10.32 8.01
N ILE A 29 -5.03 10.64 7.13
CA ILE A 29 -3.84 9.80 6.89
C ILE A 29 -2.97 9.75 8.16
N LEU A 30 -2.70 10.90 8.78
CA LEU A 30 -1.89 10.97 10.00
C LEU A 30 -2.56 10.25 11.16
N VAL A 31 -3.89 10.39 11.32
CA VAL A 31 -4.66 9.66 12.33
C VAL A 31 -4.62 8.16 12.08
N ALA A 32 -4.74 7.70 10.83
CA ALA A 32 -4.64 6.29 10.50
C ALA A 32 -3.25 5.72 10.84
N ILE A 33 -2.18 6.40 10.42
CA ILE A 33 -0.79 5.99 10.71
C ILE A 33 -0.56 5.95 12.22
N ALA A 34 -0.89 7.04 12.93
CA ALA A 34 -0.71 7.14 14.37
C ALA A 34 -1.56 6.11 15.13
N GLY A 35 -2.80 5.89 14.69
CA GLY A 35 -3.72 4.92 15.28
C GLY A 35 -3.20 3.50 15.18
N PHE A 36 -2.80 3.04 13.98
CA PHE A 36 -2.24 1.70 13.82
C PHE A 36 -0.88 1.56 14.51
N ALA A 37 -0.01 2.56 14.45
CA ALA A 37 1.26 2.55 15.18
C ALA A 37 1.05 2.45 16.70
N LEU A 38 0.09 3.20 17.24
CA LEU A 38 -0.30 3.12 18.65
C LEU A 38 -0.84 1.73 18.99
N MET A 39 -1.64 1.12 18.11
CA MET A 39 -2.16 -0.23 18.34
C MET A 39 -1.09 -1.32 18.23
N GLU A 40 -0.10 -1.18 17.33
CA GLU A 40 1.08 -2.05 17.33
C GLU A 40 1.82 -1.96 18.68
N PHE A 41 2.04 -0.74 19.17
CA PHE A 41 2.68 -0.51 20.47
C PHE A 41 1.85 -1.07 21.64
N ALA A 42 0.57 -0.73 21.72
CA ALA A 42 -0.33 -1.12 22.79
C ALA A 42 -0.56 -2.64 22.84
N SER A 43 -0.64 -3.30 21.68
CA SER A 43 -0.75 -4.75 21.59
C SER A 43 0.55 -5.49 21.93
N ARG A 44 1.69 -4.78 21.96
CA ARG A 44 3.05 -5.31 22.20
C ARG A 44 3.50 -6.40 21.22
N ARG A 45 2.70 -6.73 20.20
CA ARG A 45 3.01 -7.80 19.24
C ARG A 45 4.29 -7.54 18.46
N TYR A 46 4.60 -6.26 18.22
CA TYR A 46 5.83 -5.85 17.55
C TYR A 46 7.10 -6.37 18.25
N GLN A 47 7.08 -6.53 19.58
CA GLN A 47 8.25 -6.98 20.35
C GLN A 47 8.70 -8.39 19.96
N ALA A 48 7.75 -9.25 19.56
CA ALA A 48 8.02 -10.63 19.18
C ALA A 48 8.02 -10.86 17.67
N THR A 49 7.55 -9.89 16.87
CA THR A 49 7.31 -10.09 15.43
C THR A 49 8.04 -9.11 14.52
N VAL A 50 8.57 -8.01 15.06
CA VAL A 50 9.22 -6.95 14.26
C VAL A 50 10.68 -6.84 14.67
N HIS A 51 11.55 -7.45 13.87
CA HIS A 51 13.01 -7.43 14.03
C HIS A 51 13.67 -6.68 12.86
N ALA A 52 13.43 -5.37 12.78
CA ALA A 52 13.94 -4.52 11.71
C ALA A 52 15.44 -4.22 11.89
N THR A 53 16.22 -4.35 10.81
CA THR A 53 17.63 -3.96 10.79
C THR A 53 17.81 -2.47 10.47
N ALA A 54 19.05 -1.97 10.62
CA ALA A 54 19.39 -0.63 10.15
C ALA A 54 19.25 -0.49 8.61
N ASN A 55 19.45 -1.59 7.87
CA ASN A 55 19.24 -1.63 6.42
C ASN A 55 17.74 -1.47 6.08
N ASP A 56 16.86 -2.19 6.79
CA ASP A 56 15.41 -2.05 6.64
C ASP A 56 14.95 -0.62 6.95
N THR A 57 15.44 -0.04 8.05
CA THR A 57 15.04 1.33 8.45
C THR A 57 15.46 2.38 7.42
N LYS A 58 16.65 2.27 6.83
CA LYS A 58 17.08 3.15 5.73
C LYS A 58 16.22 2.96 4.49
N LEU A 59 15.92 1.71 4.14
CA LEU A 59 15.11 1.37 2.98
C LEU A 59 13.69 1.94 3.10
N GLU A 60 13.02 1.69 4.23
CA GLU A 60 11.67 2.21 4.53
C GLU A 60 11.63 3.74 4.47
N LEU A 61 12.58 4.41 5.14
CA LEU A 61 12.64 5.87 5.18
C LEU A 61 12.87 6.46 3.78
N PHE A 62 13.87 5.98 3.04
CA PHE A 62 14.18 6.52 1.73
C PHE A 62 13.09 6.22 0.70
N MET A 63 12.46 5.04 0.75
CA MET A 63 11.32 4.73 -0.12
C MET A 63 10.13 5.64 0.18
N PHE A 64 9.77 5.81 1.45
CA PHE A 64 8.69 6.70 1.86
C PHE A 64 8.94 8.15 1.43
N VAL A 65 10.14 8.68 1.70
CA VAL A 65 10.53 10.04 1.27
C VAL A 65 10.52 10.13 -0.26
N SER A 66 11.04 9.15 -0.99
CA SER A 66 11.04 9.18 -2.45
C SER A 66 9.64 9.14 -3.05
N LEU A 67 8.68 8.48 -2.39
CA LEU A 67 7.29 8.47 -2.83
C LEU A 67 6.65 9.84 -2.63
N VAL A 68 6.69 10.37 -1.40
CA VAL A 68 5.95 11.57 -1.02
C VAL A 68 6.62 12.85 -1.51
N ALA A 69 7.95 12.93 -1.48
CA ALA A 69 8.69 14.15 -1.81
C ALA A 69 9.12 14.23 -3.29
N LEU A 70 9.18 13.10 -4.01
CA LEU A 70 9.63 13.07 -5.41
C LEU A 70 8.57 12.53 -6.36
N THR A 71 8.15 11.28 -6.17
CA THR A 71 7.31 10.57 -7.15
C THR A 71 5.92 11.17 -7.27
N GLN A 72 5.23 11.40 -6.14
CA GLN A 72 3.89 12.00 -6.15
C GLN A 72 3.90 13.43 -6.72
N PRO A 73 4.78 14.36 -6.26
CA PRO A 73 4.88 15.69 -6.88
C PRO A 73 5.22 15.63 -8.36
N LEU A 74 6.14 14.77 -8.79
CA LEU A 74 6.51 14.60 -10.19
C LEU A 74 5.31 14.17 -11.03
N VAL A 75 4.58 13.15 -10.60
CA VAL A 75 3.39 12.64 -11.31
C VAL A 75 2.30 13.70 -11.37
N ILE A 76 2.04 14.41 -10.27
CA ILE A 76 1.04 15.50 -10.25
C ILE A 76 1.47 16.61 -11.20
N LEU A 77 2.70 17.12 -11.10
CA LEU A 77 3.17 18.19 -11.98
C LEU A 77 3.18 17.77 -13.45
N ALA A 78 3.57 16.53 -13.76
CA ALA A 78 3.56 16.00 -15.11
C ALA A 78 2.13 15.90 -15.65
N THR A 79 1.21 15.28 -14.92
CA THR A 79 -0.21 15.14 -15.33
C THR A 79 -0.89 16.49 -15.49
N GLN A 80 -0.67 17.44 -14.57
CA GLN A 80 -1.22 18.79 -14.67
C GLN A 80 -0.59 19.59 -15.82
N GLY A 81 0.72 19.49 -16.04
CA GLY A 81 1.40 20.16 -17.16
C GLY A 81 0.97 19.60 -18.52
N ILE A 82 0.85 18.27 -18.63
CA ILE A 82 0.31 17.59 -19.82
C ILE A 82 -1.14 18.02 -20.05
N GLY A 83 -1.97 17.96 -19.00
CA GLY A 83 -3.36 18.37 -19.04
C GLY A 83 -3.52 19.81 -19.51
N ALA A 84 -2.80 20.75 -18.91
CA ALA A 84 -2.88 22.17 -19.26
C ALA A 84 -2.36 22.47 -20.67
N THR A 85 -1.38 21.72 -21.18
CA THR A 85 -0.77 21.98 -22.49
C THR A 85 -1.62 21.42 -23.64
N TRP A 86 -2.13 20.20 -23.48
CA TRP A 86 -2.79 19.46 -24.58
C TRP A 86 -4.29 19.23 -24.38
N PHE A 87 -4.79 19.38 -23.15
CA PHE A 87 -6.17 19.03 -22.77
C PHE A 87 -6.84 20.10 -21.89
N ALA A 88 -6.43 21.36 -22.01
CA ALA A 88 -6.93 22.47 -21.17
C ALA A 88 -8.46 22.57 -21.15
N GLN A 89 -9.10 22.31 -22.30
CA GLN A 89 -10.55 22.32 -22.46
C GLN A 89 -11.30 21.25 -21.63
N TRP A 90 -10.59 20.27 -21.06
CA TRP A 90 -11.16 19.23 -20.20
C TRP A 90 -10.83 19.43 -18.72
N GLN A 91 -10.11 20.49 -18.37
CA GLN A 91 -9.81 20.78 -16.97
C GLN A 91 -11.11 20.94 -16.17
N GLY A 92 -11.25 20.18 -15.07
CA GLY A 92 -12.45 20.22 -14.24
C GLY A 92 -13.73 19.67 -14.91
N MET A 93 -13.63 19.00 -16.07
CA MET A 93 -14.79 18.53 -16.84
C MET A 93 -15.74 17.65 -16.02
N TRP A 94 -15.22 16.93 -15.03
CA TRP A 94 -15.98 16.02 -14.17
C TRP A 94 -16.15 16.52 -12.74
N ALA A 95 -15.85 17.79 -12.45
CA ALA A 95 -15.92 18.36 -11.10
C ALA A 95 -17.33 18.29 -10.48
N ASP A 96 -18.37 18.34 -11.30
CA ASP A 96 -19.77 18.32 -10.85
C ASP A 96 -20.41 16.92 -10.89
N TRP A 97 -19.62 15.88 -11.15
CA TRP A 97 -20.15 14.50 -11.10
C TRP A 97 -20.65 14.15 -9.70
N PRO A 98 -21.70 13.32 -9.59
CA PRO A 98 -22.14 12.86 -8.28
C PRO A 98 -21.03 12.02 -7.62
N TRP A 99 -20.90 12.18 -6.30
CA TRP A 99 -19.79 11.58 -5.54
C TRP A 99 -19.63 10.07 -5.74
N TRP A 100 -20.73 9.32 -5.94
CA TRP A 100 -20.68 7.87 -6.15
C TRP A 100 -20.08 7.49 -7.50
N ALA A 101 -20.25 8.33 -8.53
CA ALA A 101 -19.65 8.10 -9.85
C ALA A 101 -18.15 8.38 -9.80
N MET A 102 -17.75 9.48 -9.14
CA MET A 102 -16.35 9.78 -8.87
C MET A 102 -15.67 8.65 -8.08
N PHE A 103 -16.32 8.20 -7.00
CA PHE A 103 -15.82 7.09 -6.18
C PHE A 103 -15.68 5.80 -6.99
N GLY A 104 -16.67 5.46 -7.82
CA GLY A 104 -16.60 4.31 -8.73
C GLY A 104 -15.44 4.39 -9.72
N VAL A 105 -15.18 5.56 -10.30
CA VAL A 105 -14.03 5.77 -11.18
C VAL A 105 -12.71 5.69 -10.41
N LEU A 106 -12.64 6.15 -9.17
CA LEU A 106 -11.44 5.96 -8.33
C LEU A 106 -11.19 4.48 -8.02
N LEU A 107 -12.23 3.70 -7.71
CA LEU A 107 -12.11 2.25 -7.53
C LEU A 107 -11.56 1.54 -8.77
N LEU A 108 -11.98 1.95 -9.97
CA LEU A 108 -11.54 1.32 -11.22
C LEU A 108 -10.18 1.86 -11.69
N GLY A 109 -9.98 3.18 -11.63
CA GLY A 109 -8.83 3.86 -12.16
C GLY A 109 -7.60 3.77 -11.25
N ASP A 110 -7.81 3.79 -9.94
CA ASP A 110 -6.73 3.75 -8.95
C ASP A 110 -6.63 2.40 -8.23
N ASP A 111 -7.69 1.89 -7.61
CA ASP A 111 -7.60 0.64 -6.82
C ASP A 111 -7.48 -0.64 -7.68
N LEU A 112 -8.31 -0.80 -8.72
CA LEU A 112 -8.22 -1.95 -9.62
C LEU A 112 -6.89 -1.95 -10.40
N THR A 113 -6.43 -0.78 -10.89
CA THR A 113 -5.13 -0.72 -11.58
C THR A 113 -3.97 -0.98 -10.62
N GLN A 114 -4.09 -0.62 -9.34
CA GLN A 114 -3.15 -1.03 -8.32
C GLN A 114 -3.17 -2.55 -8.09
N TYR A 115 -4.34 -3.19 -8.02
CA TYR A 115 -4.44 -4.65 -7.95
C TYR A 115 -3.74 -5.32 -9.15
N LEU A 116 -4.00 -4.84 -10.37
CA LEU A 116 -3.39 -5.38 -11.59
C LEU A 116 -1.88 -5.15 -11.62
N TRP A 117 -1.42 -3.96 -11.20
CA TRP A 117 0.00 -3.65 -11.10
C TRP A 117 0.69 -4.56 -10.09
N HIS A 118 0.09 -4.73 -8.90
CA HIS A 118 0.60 -5.61 -7.86
C HIS A 118 0.71 -7.06 -8.37
N ARG A 119 -0.35 -7.59 -8.97
CA ARG A 119 -0.35 -8.92 -9.61
C ARG A 119 0.71 -9.05 -10.70
N ALA A 120 0.83 -8.05 -11.58
CA ALA A 120 1.84 -8.05 -12.64
C ALA A 120 3.26 -8.00 -12.07
N SER A 121 3.46 -7.31 -10.95
CA SER A 121 4.72 -7.26 -10.22
C SER A 121 5.11 -8.56 -9.54
N HIS A 122 4.24 -9.57 -9.52
CA HIS A 122 4.58 -10.95 -9.15
C HIS A 122 5.00 -11.82 -10.35
N SER A 123 5.28 -11.20 -11.50
CA SER A 123 5.91 -11.87 -12.65
C SER A 123 7.43 -11.74 -12.64
N PRO A 124 8.19 -12.64 -13.29
CA PRO A 124 9.66 -12.58 -13.27
C PRO A 124 10.27 -11.26 -13.75
N LEU A 125 9.61 -10.57 -14.68
CA LEU A 125 10.07 -9.32 -15.24
C LEU A 125 9.95 -8.15 -14.24
N LEU A 126 8.83 -8.09 -13.52
CA LEU A 126 8.48 -6.95 -12.68
C LEU A 126 8.72 -7.22 -11.18
N TRP A 127 8.92 -8.47 -10.79
CA TRP A 127 9.28 -8.88 -9.43
C TRP A 127 10.45 -8.10 -8.83
N PRO A 128 11.53 -7.77 -9.56
CA PRO A 128 12.62 -6.99 -8.99
C PRO A 128 12.16 -5.63 -8.43
N LEU A 129 11.08 -5.05 -8.96
CA LEU A 129 10.52 -3.77 -8.50
C LEU A 129 9.69 -3.93 -7.21
N HIS A 130 9.09 -5.10 -6.99
CA HIS A 130 8.20 -5.34 -5.86
C HIS A 130 8.82 -6.22 -4.76
N ARG A 131 9.90 -6.94 -5.06
CA ARG A 131 10.68 -7.78 -4.13
C ARG A 131 11.01 -7.04 -2.82
N ALA A 132 11.33 -5.74 -2.90
CA ALA A 132 11.64 -4.94 -1.74
C ALA A 132 10.52 -4.97 -0.69
N HIS A 133 9.27 -5.01 -1.12
CA HIS A 133 8.10 -5.11 -0.27
C HIS A 133 8.06 -6.43 0.48
N HIS A 134 8.26 -7.54 -0.23
CA HIS A 134 8.26 -8.88 0.36
C HIS A 134 9.52 -9.22 1.16
N SER A 135 10.63 -8.49 0.97
CA SER A 135 11.89 -8.77 1.69
C SER A 135 11.82 -8.50 3.20
N ALA A 136 10.81 -7.77 3.67
CA ALA A 136 10.58 -7.57 5.10
C ALA A 136 10.25 -8.92 5.76
N GLN A 137 10.98 -9.29 6.81
CA GLN A 137 10.74 -10.53 7.58
C GLN A 137 9.74 -10.31 8.73
N TYR A 138 8.89 -9.30 8.60
CA TYR A 138 7.91 -8.86 9.59
C TYR A 138 6.79 -8.08 8.90
N MET A 139 5.65 -7.98 9.58
CA MET A 139 4.54 -7.11 9.17
C MET A 139 4.42 -5.96 10.16
N SER A 140 4.41 -4.72 9.65
CA SER A 140 4.21 -3.50 10.42
C SER A 140 3.75 -2.36 9.52
N VAL A 141 3.06 -1.37 10.08
CA VAL A 141 2.75 -0.10 9.40
C VAL A 141 3.97 0.53 8.72
N ARG A 142 5.18 0.30 9.25
CA ARG A 142 6.44 0.83 8.71
C ARG A 142 6.77 0.33 7.30
N MET A 143 6.39 -0.91 6.97
CA MET A 143 6.74 -1.52 5.69
C MET A 143 5.73 -1.20 4.57
N THR A 144 4.61 -0.55 4.90
CA THR A 144 3.50 -0.25 3.97
C THR A 144 3.97 0.39 2.66
N PHE A 145 4.94 1.29 2.75
CA PHE A 145 5.43 2.04 1.59
C PHE A 145 6.77 1.51 1.03
N ARG A 146 7.23 0.34 1.46
CA ARG A 146 8.51 -0.27 1.08
C ARG A 146 8.47 -0.87 -0.32
N ASN A 147 8.44 -0.05 -1.36
CA ASN A 147 8.56 -0.49 -2.76
C ASN A 147 9.67 0.28 -3.50
N ASN A 148 10.23 -0.34 -4.54
CA ASN A 148 11.25 0.26 -5.40
C ASN A 148 10.79 1.62 -5.96
N PHE A 149 11.73 2.54 -6.19
CA PHE A 149 11.42 3.86 -6.76
C PHE A 149 10.66 3.76 -8.09
N PHE A 150 11.11 2.89 -8.99
CA PHE A 150 10.48 2.65 -10.28
C PHE A 150 9.15 1.90 -10.18
N TYR A 151 8.93 1.11 -9.11
CA TYR A 151 7.61 0.52 -8.86
C TYR A 151 6.55 1.62 -8.74
N TYR A 152 6.81 2.65 -7.91
CA TYR A 152 5.88 3.77 -7.77
C TYR A 152 5.84 4.64 -9.01
N LEU A 153 6.98 4.96 -9.61
CA LEU A 153 7.01 5.81 -10.81
C LEU A 153 6.20 5.20 -11.97
N MET A 154 6.19 3.87 -12.09
CA MET A 154 5.45 3.15 -13.13
C MET A 154 4.05 2.70 -12.71
N MET A 155 3.64 2.95 -11.46
CA MET A 155 2.35 2.53 -10.92
C MET A 155 1.20 3.28 -11.63
N PRO A 156 0.36 2.60 -12.43
CA PRO A 156 -0.67 3.28 -13.23
C PRO A 156 -1.67 4.08 -12.41
N GLY A 157 -2.05 3.57 -11.22
CA GLY A 157 -2.98 4.24 -10.32
C GLY A 157 -2.55 5.66 -9.92
N LEU A 158 -1.23 5.92 -9.75
CA LEU A 158 -0.74 7.26 -9.42
C LEU A 158 -0.93 8.24 -10.59
N TRP A 159 -0.67 7.80 -11.81
CA TRP A 159 -0.84 8.62 -13.02
C TRP A 159 -2.31 8.88 -13.33
N ILE A 160 -3.15 7.85 -13.17
CA ILE A 160 -4.59 7.98 -13.34
C ILE A 160 -5.17 8.92 -12.27
N ALA A 161 -4.76 8.79 -11.00
CA ALA A 161 -5.15 9.72 -9.94
C ALA A 161 -4.74 11.16 -10.27
N GLY A 162 -3.51 11.40 -10.75
CA GLY A 162 -3.07 12.74 -11.19
C GLY A 162 -3.91 13.31 -12.33
N ALA A 163 -4.25 12.48 -13.33
CA ALA A 163 -5.16 12.87 -14.42
C ALA A 163 -6.59 13.13 -13.93
N LEU A 164 -7.12 12.32 -13.01
CA LEU A 164 -8.44 12.53 -12.42
C LEU A 164 -8.48 13.84 -11.61
N LEU A 165 -7.41 14.19 -10.89
CA LEU A 165 -7.31 15.49 -10.22
C LEU A 165 -7.40 16.65 -11.22
N PHE A 166 -6.74 16.55 -12.39
CA PHE A 166 -6.88 17.53 -13.48
C PHE A 166 -8.33 17.62 -14.01
N LEU A 167 -9.01 16.48 -14.13
CA LEU A 167 -10.40 16.40 -14.60
C LEU A 167 -11.42 16.83 -13.53
N GLY A 168 -10.98 17.20 -12.32
CA GLY A 168 -11.83 17.78 -11.29
C GLY A 168 -12.23 16.83 -10.16
N PHE A 169 -11.62 15.64 -10.04
CA PHE A 169 -11.91 14.71 -8.94
C PHE A 169 -11.37 15.15 -7.57
N GLY A 170 -10.80 16.35 -7.45
CA GLY A 170 -10.30 16.88 -6.18
C GLY A 170 -11.39 17.09 -5.13
N GLY A 171 -11.00 17.68 -3.99
CA GLY A 171 -11.94 18.01 -2.92
C GLY A 171 -12.30 16.83 -2.02
N TRP A 172 -13.51 16.85 -1.46
CA TRP A 172 -13.92 15.94 -0.38
C TRP A 172 -13.98 14.47 -0.80
N VAL A 173 -14.37 14.17 -2.03
CA VAL A 173 -14.51 12.77 -2.50
C VAL A 173 -13.13 12.10 -2.53
N TYR A 174 -12.13 12.74 -3.13
CA TYR A 174 -10.77 12.21 -3.16
C TYR A 174 -10.13 12.15 -1.78
N ALA A 175 -10.37 13.17 -0.93
CA ALA A 175 -9.87 13.18 0.44
C ALA A 175 -10.39 11.98 1.26
N ILE A 176 -11.69 11.71 1.19
CA ILE A 176 -12.32 10.57 1.88
C ILE A 176 -11.86 9.25 1.28
N TYR A 177 -11.83 9.14 -0.06
CA TYR A 177 -11.35 7.95 -0.77
C TYR A 177 -9.92 7.59 -0.35
N LEU A 178 -8.99 8.55 -0.41
CA LEU A 178 -7.59 8.31 -0.07
C LEU A 178 -7.41 7.99 1.42
N GLY A 179 -8.16 8.65 2.30
CA GLY A 179 -8.18 8.34 3.73
C GLY A 179 -8.65 6.92 4.01
N LEU A 180 -9.75 6.48 3.37
CA LEU A 180 -10.25 5.11 3.48
C LEU A 180 -9.24 4.09 2.94
N LYS A 181 -8.71 4.36 1.74
CA LYS A 181 -7.70 3.52 1.08
C LYS A 181 -6.49 3.29 1.98
N LEU A 182 -5.90 4.35 2.49
CA LEU A 182 -4.72 4.24 3.35
C LEU A 182 -5.03 3.63 4.70
N THR A 183 -6.22 3.87 5.26
CA THR A 183 -6.66 3.19 6.50
C THR A 183 -6.71 1.67 6.32
N ILE A 184 -7.30 1.18 5.22
CA ILE A 184 -7.39 -0.25 4.94
C ILE A 184 -6.01 -0.84 4.67
N ILE A 185 -5.20 -0.18 3.83
CA ILE A 185 -3.85 -0.65 3.50
C ILE A 185 -2.98 -0.73 4.77
N LEU A 186 -2.92 0.33 5.58
CA LEU A 186 -2.18 0.33 6.85
C LEU A 186 -2.70 -0.77 7.80
N GLY A 187 -4.03 -0.94 7.85
CA GLY A 187 -4.66 -1.98 8.64
C GLY A 187 -4.28 -3.38 8.20
N ALA A 188 -4.13 -3.65 6.90
CA ALA A 188 -3.71 -4.94 6.38
C ALA A 188 -2.22 -5.26 6.65
N HIS A 189 -1.37 -4.24 6.68
CA HIS A 189 0.07 -4.40 6.90
C HIS A 189 0.48 -4.45 8.38
N CYS A 190 -0.39 -4.01 9.29
CA CYS A 190 0.00 -3.81 10.68
C CYS A 190 0.27 -5.12 11.46
N SER A 191 1.11 -5.02 12.48
CA SER A 191 1.44 -6.12 13.39
C SER A 191 0.31 -6.48 14.37
N TRP A 192 -0.69 -5.60 14.51
CA TRP A 192 -1.75 -5.70 15.53
C TRP A 192 -2.69 -6.89 15.30
N ARG A 193 -2.91 -7.30 14.04
CA ARG A 193 -3.83 -8.41 13.66
C ARG A 193 -5.24 -8.21 14.22
N TRP A 194 -5.83 -7.04 13.94
CA TRP A 194 -7.13 -6.62 14.47
C TRP A 194 -8.30 -7.54 14.08
N ASP A 195 -8.20 -8.27 12.97
CA ASP A 195 -9.21 -9.22 12.49
C ASP A 195 -9.20 -10.55 13.26
N GLU A 196 -8.05 -10.95 13.82
CA GLU A 196 -7.90 -12.19 14.60
C GLU A 196 -8.93 -12.37 15.73
N PRO A 197 -9.14 -11.41 16.66
CA PRO A 197 -10.16 -11.54 17.70
C PRO A 197 -11.58 -11.56 17.14
N LEU A 198 -11.84 -10.88 16.01
CA LEU A 198 -13.18 -10.78 15.44
C LEU A 198 -13.66 -12.12 14.90
N TYR A 199 -12.76 -12.93 14.32
CA TYR A 199 -13.09 -14.30 13.88
C TYR A 199 -13.49 -15.24 15.01
N LYS A 200 -13.08 -14.96 16.26
CA LYS A 200 -13.42 -15.76 17.45
C LYS A 200 -14.83 -15.47 17.98
N ILE A 201 -15.43 -14.34 17.62
CA ILE A 201 -16.76 -13.92 18.08
C ILE A 201 -17.83 -14.47 17.14
N ARG A 202 -18.61 -15.46 17.61
CA ARG A 202 -19.64 -16.14 16.79
C ARG A 202 -20.67 -15.19 16.17
N ALA A 203 -21.07 -14.13 16.90
CA ALA A 203 -22.03 -13.14 16.41
C ALA A 203 -21.51 -12.31 15.23
N LEU A 204 -20.19 -12.14 15.10
CA LEU A 204 -19.58 -11.37 14.02
C LEU A 204 -19.33 -12.18 12.74
N ARG A 205 -19.64 -13.48 12.73
CA ARG A 205 -19.38 -14.34 11.56
C ARG A 205 -19.98 -13.82 10.24
N PRO A 206 -21.24 -13.34 10.18
CA PRO A 206 -21.79 -12.79 8.93
C PRO A 206 -21.05 -11.52 8.48
N VAL A 207 -20.67 -10.66 9.42
CA VAL A 207 -19.93 -9.42 9.13
C VAL A 207 -18.52 -9.75 8.63
N MET A 208 -17.80 -10.62 9.34
CA MET A 208 -16.45 -11.03 8.95
C MET A 208 -16.42 -11.78 7.62
N TRP A 209 -17.49 -12.52 7.27
CA TRP A 209 -17.63 -13.14 5.96
C TRP A 209 -17.64 -12.12 4.82
N VAL A 210 -18.26 -10.94 5.03
CA VAL A 210 -18.24 -9.83 4.08
C VAL A 210 -16.88 -9.15 4.09
N VAL A 211 -16.37 -8.76 5.27
CA VAL A 211 -15.11 -8.02 5.42
C VAL A 211 -13.95 -8.74 4.74
N GLU A 212 -13.79 -10.05 4.99
CA GLU A 212 -12.69 -10.86 4.43
C GLU A 212 -12.80 -11.10 2.91
N ARG A 213 -13.89 -10.65 2.28
CA ARG A 213 -14.14 -10.73 0.82
C ARG A 213 -14.21 -9.36 0.15
N THR A 214 -14.26 -8.28 0.91
CA THR A 214 -14.40 -6.93 0.36
C THR A 214 -13.14 -6.11 0.52
N ILE A 215 -12.51 -6.14 1.69
CA ILE A 215 -11.32 -5.34 2.01
C ILE A 215 -10.14 -6.23 2.41
N SER A 216 -8.93 -5.74 2.17
CA SER A 216 -7.72 -6.45 2.62
C SER A 216 -7.64 -6.40 4.15
N THR A 217 -7.42 -7.56 4.77
CA THR A 217 -7.27 -7.70 6.22
C THR A 217 -5.86 -8.19 6.54
N PRO A 218 -5.41 -8.09 7.80
CA PRO A 218 -4.16 -8.72 8.21
C PRO A 218 -4.08 -10.18 7.81
N ALA A 219 -5.11 -11.01 8.04
CA ALA A 219 -5.03 -12.43 7.67
C ALA A 219 -4.80 -12.64 6.16
N THR A 220 -5.49 -11.90 5.28
CA THR A 220 -5.34 -12.10 3.82
C THR A 220 -3.99 -11.59 3.31
N HIS A 221 -3.55 -10.43 3.81
CA HIS A 221 -2.30 -9.82 3.35
C HIS A 221 -1.05 -10.45 3.98
N TRP A 222 -1.13 -10.97 5.22
CA TRP A 222 -0.03 -11.76 5.78
C TRP A 222 0.17 -13.07 5.01
N ALA A 223 -0.91 -13.73 4.58
CA ALA A 223 -0.80 -14.91 3.71
C ALA A 223 -0.06 -14.57 2.40
N HIS A 224 -0.32 -13.39 1.82
CA HIS A 224 0.44 -12.90 0.66
C HIS A 224 1.93 -12.73 0.93
N HIS A 225 2.30 -12.31 2.14
CA HIS A 225 3.69 -12.12 2.53
C HIS A 225 4.38 -13.38 3.09
N ALA A 226 3.69 -14.52 3.10
CA ALA A 226 4.21 -15.76 3.65
C ALA A 226 5.51 -16.21 2.98
N LEU A 227 6.42 -16.77 3.78
CA LEU A 227 7.69 -17.32 3.29
C LEU A 227 7.47 -18.52 2.35
N THR A 228 6.39 -19.28 2.54
CA THR A 228 6.04 -20.48 1.76
C THR A 228 4.52 -20.64 1.68
N ASN A 229 4.04 -21.34 0.64
CA ASN A 229 2.64 -21.77 0.56
C ASN A 229 2.42 -23.19 1.15
N LYS A 230 3.50 -23.91 1.50
CA LYS A 230 3.44 -25.31 1.94
C LYS A 230 2.75 -25.52 3.29
N ASP A 231 2.62 -24.47 4.10
CA ASP A 231 1.91 -24.49 5.37
C ASP A 231 0.37 -24.48 5.22
N GLY A 232 -0.14 -24.32 3.99
CA GLY A 232 -1.56 -24.18 3.68
C GLY A 232 -2.18 -22.87 4.17
N ILE A 233 -1.38 -21.96 4.73
CA ILE A 233 -1.78 -20.65 5.21
C ILE A 233 -1.32 -19.58 4.22
N GLY A 234 -0.06 -19.66 3.78
CA GLY A 234 0.54 -18.76 2.81
C GLY A 234 -0.09 -18.83 1.42
N HIS A 235 -0.04 -17.69 0.73
CA HIS A 235 -0.49 -17.53 -0.65
C HIS A 235 0.26 -16.39 -1.35
N TYR A 236 1.59 -16.49 -1.42
CA TYR A 236 2.42 -15.40 -1.95
C TYR A 236 2.27 -15.17 -3.46
N THR A 237 1.61 -16.07 -4.18
CA THR A 237 1.26 -15.94 -5.60
C THR A 237 -0.18 -15.47 -5.84
N GLY A 238 -0.89 -15.00 -4.81
CA GLY A 238 -2.24 -14.45 -4.89
C GLY A 238 -2.48 -13.43 -3.79
N ASN A 239 -3.73 -13.09 -3.46
CA ASN A 239 -4.07 -12.05 -2.47
C ASN A 239 -3.43 -10.67 -2.77
N PHE A 240 -3.58 -10.19 -4.00
CA PHE A 240 -2.96 -8.96 -4.49
C PHE A 240 -3.73 -7.67 -4.13
N GLY A 241 -4.94 -7.78 -3.59
CA GLY A 241 -5.77 -6.66 -3.18
C GLY A 241 -5.07 -5.80 -2.14
N ASN A 242 -5.02 -4.49 -2.37
CA ASN A 242 -4.45 -3.52 -1.43
C ASN A 242 -5.54 -2.89 -0.56
N MET A 243 -6.49 -2.17 -1.16
CA MET A 243 -7.69 -1.71 -0.46
C MET A 243 -8.81 -2.74 -0.58
N LEU A 244 -9.30 -2.98 -1.80
CA LEU A 244 -10.34 -3.98 -2.01
C LEU A 244 -9.71 -5.36 -2.25
N PHE A 245 -10.03 -6.28 -1.34
CA PHE A 245 -9.79 -7.70 -1.55
C PHE A 245 -10.84 -8.32 -2.50
N LEU A 246 -11.91 -7.59 -2.80
CA LEU A 246 -12.93 -8.00 -3.76
C LEU A 246 -12.34 -8.35 -5.13
N TRP A 247 -11.27 -7.67 -5.56
CA TRP A 247 -10.59 -7.99 -6.82
C TRP A 247 -10.01 -9.39 -6.81
N ASP A 248 -9.43 -9.85 -5.70
CA ASP A 248 -8.96 -11.24 -5.59
C ASP A 248 -10.10 -12.25 -5.71
N VAL A 249 -11.25 -11.94 -5.12
CA VAL A 249 -12.44 -12.79 -5.21
C VAL A 249 -12.95 -12.85 -6.66
N LEU A 250 -13.04 -11.70 -7.34
CA LEU A 250 -13.54 -11.60 -8.71
C LEU A 250 -12.59 -12.24 -9.74
N PHE A 251 -11.28 -12.09 -9.56
CA PHE A 251 -10.26 -12.60 -10.49
C PHE A 251 -9.67 -13.95 -10.09
N GLY A 252 -10.21 -14.59 -9.06
CA GLY A 252 -9.85 -15.95 -8.64
C GLY A 252 -8.46 -16.09 -8.03
N THR A 253 -7.96 -15.04 -7.38
CA THR A 253 -6.65 -15.03 -6.67
C THR A 253 -6.79 -14.99 -5.15
N ALA A 254 -8.01 -15.15 -4.62
CA ALA A 254 -8.29 -15.09 -3.19
C ALA A 254 -7.99 -16.41 -2.46
N HIS A 255 -7.25 -16.32 -1.36
CA HIS A 255 -7.03 -17.37 -0.37
C HIS A 255 -7.33 -16.84 1.04
N ILE A 256 -8.43 -17.30 1.63
CA ILE A 256 -8.97 -16.79 2.91
C ILE A 256 -8.89 -17.89 3.96
N THR A 257 -7.86 -17.85 4.81
CA THR A 257 -7.59 -18.89 5.81
C THR A 257 -8.01 -18.51 7.22
N ARG A 258 -8.15 -17.20 7.50
CA ARG A 258 -8.33 -16.63 8.84
C ARG A 258 -7.22 -17.02 9.82
N LYS A 259 -6.06 -17.41 9.28
CA LYS A 259 -4.85 -17.79 10.00
C LYS A 259 -3.70 -16.88 9.54
N TYR A 260 -2.58 -16.95 10.25
CA TYR A 260 -1.38 -16.21 9.92
C TYR A 260 -0.24 -17.20 9.70
N PRO A 261 0.60 -17.00 8.68
CA PRO A 261 1.77 -17.84 8.47
C PRO A 261 2.72 -17.68 9.66
N SER A 262 3.50 -18.73 9.94
CA SER A 262 4.52 -18.72 10.99
C SER A 262 5.67 -17.79 10.63
N GLU A 263 6.01 -17.69 9.35
CA GLU A 263 7.11 -16.89 8.83
C GLU A 263 6.70 -16.03 7.64
N ILE A 264 7.30 -14.84 7.58
CA ILE A 264 7.10 -13.82 6.56
C ILE A 264 8.47 -13.51 5.94
N GLY A 265 8.50 -13.19 4.65
CA GLY A 265 9.70 -12.71 3.98
C GLY A 265 10.01 -13.51 2.71
N LEU A 266 11.29 -13.51 2.34
CA LEU A 266 11.78 -14.21 1.14
C LEU A 266 12.80 -15.29 1.50
N MET A 267 12.62 -16.48 0.93
CA MET A 267 13.58 -17.58 1.07
C MET A 267 14.95 -17.20 0.47
N ASP A 268 14.95 -16.43 -0.60
CA ASP A 268 16.16 -15.86 -1.22
C ASP A 268 17.01 -15.06 -0.20
N ASP A 269 16.36 -14.26 0.66
CA ASP A 269 17.03 -13.51 1.71
C ASP A 269 17.41 -14.38 2.93
N ARG A 270 16.75 -15.53 3.14
CA ARG A 270 17.16 -16.54 4.15
C ARG A 270 18.44 -17.24 3.71
N ILE A 271 18.55 -17.60 2.43
CA ILE A 271 19.69 -18.34 1.87
C ILE A 271 20.91 -17.43 1.72
N HIS A 272 20.72 -16.22 1.16
CA HIS A 272 21.83 -15.35 0.78
C HIS A 272 22.05 -14.15 1.71
N GLY A 273 21.21 -14.01 2.75
CA GLY A 273 21.11 -12.82 3.59
C GLY A 273 20.31 -11.69 2.92
N GLN A 274 19.98 -10.62 3.63
CA GLN A 274 19.22 -9.51 3.04
C GLN A 274 20.01 -8.71 2.00
N GLU A 275 19.35 -8.30 0.92
CA GLU A 275 19.90 -7.35 -0.06
C GLU A 275 20.16 -5.97 0.53
N HIS A 276 21.22 -5.30 0.07
CA HIS A 276 21.49 -3.92 0.48
C HIS A 276 20.39 -2.98 -0.03
N TRP A 277 19.96 -2.04 0.81
CA TRP A 277 18.82 -1.15 0.54
C TRP A 277 18.91 -0.45 -0.83
N ALA A 278 20.11 -0.07 -1.25
CA ALA A 278 20.32 0.64 -2.52
C ALA A 278 19.93 -0.20 -3.75
N HIS A 279 20.21 -1.52 -3.75
CA HIS A 279 19.80 -2.40 -4.86
C HIS A 279 18.28 -2.55 -4.89
N GLN A 280 17.66 -2.70 -3.71
CA GLN A 280 16.21 -2.85 -3.59
C GLN A 280 15.45 -1.60 -4.04
N MET A 281 16.00 -0.41 -3.75
CA MET A 281 15.38 0.87 -4.06
C MET A 281 15.56 1.29 -5.51
N PHE A 282 16.73 1.03 -6.10
CA PHE A 282 17.13 1.63 -7.38
C PHE A 282 17.43 0.64 -8.50
N PHE A 283 17.19 -0.67 -8.32
CA PHE A 283 17.14 -1.57 -9.49
C PHE A 283 16.12 -1.04 -10.50
N PRO A 284 16.43 -0.97 -11.82
CA PRO A 284 17.57 -1.59 -12.52
C PRO A 284 18.85 -0.75 -12.61
N VAL A 285 18.87 0.49 -12.12
CA VAL A 285 20.03 1.40 -12.18
C VAL A 285 21.15 0.93 -11.26
N VAL A 286 20.81 0.39 -10.09
CA VAL A 286 21.78 -0.18 -9.14
C VAL A 286 21.47 -1.67 -8.97
N GLN A 287 22.26 -2.52 -9.62
CA GLN A 287 22.09 -3.98 -9.58
C GLN A 287 22.79 -4.61 -8.38
N SER A 288 22.26 -5.73 -7.92
CA SER A 288 22.89 -6.56 -6.90
C SER A 288 24.24 -7.11 -7.34
N ARG A 289 25.11 -7.31 -6.36
CA ARG A 289 26.41 -7.97 -6.54
C ARG A 289 26.31 -9.50 -6.47
N ARG A 290 25.16 -10.04 -6.07
CA ARG A 290 24.93 -11.49 -5.96
C ARG A 290 24.69 -12.09 -7.35
N ALA A 291 25.24 -13.28 -7.58
CA ALA A 291 25.11 -13.95 -8.88
C ALA A 291 23.65 -14.27 -9.22
N ASP A 292 22.91 -14.81 -8.24
CA ASP A 292 21.58 -15.39 -8.44
C ASP A 292 20.43 -14.49 -7.96
N SER A 293 20.70 -13.22 -7.64
CA SER A 293 19.68 -12.29 -7.15
C SER A 293 18.75 -11.82 -8.27
N ALA A 294 17.45 -11.76 -7.98
CA ALA A 294 16.45 -11.16 -8.86
C ALA A 294 16.73 -9.66 -9.16
N LEU A 295 17.54 -8.98 -8.35
CA LEU A 295 17.94 -7.59 -8.56
C LEU A 295 19.15 -7.45 -9.50
N LYS A 296 19.30 -8.36 -10.46
CA LYS A 296 20.36 -8.37 -11.47
C LYS A 296 19.77 -8.80 -12.81
N PHE A 297 20.25 -8.23 -13.90
CA PHE A 297 19.83 -8.68 -15.23
C PHE A 297 20.21 -10.14 -15.46
N GLY A 298 19.23 -10.92 -15.92
CA GLY A 298 19.38 -12.37 -16.08
C GLY A 298 19.39 -13.15 -14.76
N GLY A 299 19.12 -12.50 -13.63
CA GLY A 299 18.98 -13.16 -12.33
C GLY A 299 17.75 -14.06 -12.28
N THR A 300 17.74 -14.97 -11.30
CA THR A 300 16.66 -15.93 -11.09
C THR A 300 15.86 -15.59 -9.84
N ILE A 301 14.58 -16.00 -9.81
CA ILE A 301 13.74 -15.91 -8.62
C ILE A 301 13.74 -17.27 -7.96
N TYR A 302 13.85 -17.29 -6.63
CA TYR A 302 13.66 -18.51 -5.86
C TYR A 302 12.27 -19.11 -6.17
N ASP A 303 12.26 -20.38 -6.55
CA ASP A 303 11.05 -21.13 -6.86
C ASP A 303 10.94 -22.32 -5.90
N GLU A 304 9.94 -22.29 -5.01
CA GLU A 304 9.75 -23.31 -3.97
C GLU A 304 9.44 -24.71 -4.53
N ASN A 305 9.11 -24.79 -5.83
CA ASN A 305 8.75 -26.01 -6.55
C ASN A 305 9.90 -26.57 -7.42
N LYS A 306 11.00 -25.83 -7.58
CA LYS A 306 12.18 -26.33 -8.33
C LYS A 306 13.18 -27.01 -7.40
N PRO A 307 13.85 -28.08 -7.87
CA PRO A 307 14.99 -28.66 -7.15
C PRO A 307 16.07 -27.60 -6.95
N GLN A 308 16.44 -27.35 -5.71
CA GLN A 308 17.54 -26.44 -5.40
C GLN A 308 18.87 -27.09 -5.79
N LEU A 309 19.79 -26.31 -6.37
CA LEU A 309 21.13 -26.80 -6.68
C LEU A 309 21.82 -27.27 -5.40
N SER A 310 22.41 -28.47 -5.44
CA SER A 310 23.05 -29.14 -4.30
C SER A 310 24.16 -28.24 -3.72
N GLY A 311 23.89 -27.66 -2.54
CA GLY A 311 24.81 -26.74 -1.86
C GLY A 311 24.09 -25.73 -0.96
N VAL A 312 22.80 -25.49 -1.21
CA VAL A 312 21.95 -24.66 -0.34
C VAL A 312 21.39 -25.54 0.79
N GLN A 313 22.02 -25.51 1.96
CA GLN A 313 21.41 -26.04 3.17
C GLN A 313 20.26 -25.11 3.58
N VAL A 314 19.03 -25.45 3.16
CA VAL A 314 17.83 -24.93 3.82
C VAL A 314 17.78 -25.65 5.17
N ALA A 315 17.86 -24.91 6.27
CA ALA A 315 17.62 -25.51 7.58
C ALA A 315 16.18 -26.02 7.60
N ASP A 316 16.00 -27.34 7.56
CA ASP A 316 14.71 -27.97 7.78
C ASP A 316 14.25 -27.65 9.20
N HIS A 317 13.47 -26.58 9.36
CA HIS A 317 12.65 -26.41 10.54
C HIS A 317 11.45 -27.33 10.40
N HIS A 318 11.68 -28.61 10.69
CA HIS A 318 10.61 -29.52 11.08
C HIS A 318 9.92 -28.92 12.30
N LEU A 319 8.66 -28.55 12.10
CA LEU A 319 7.73 -28.19 13.17
C LEU A 319 7.31 -29.52 13.83
N ASP A 320 7.91 -29.82 14.98
CA ASP A 320 7.39 -30.79 15.94
C ASP A 320 6.23 -30.18 16.75
#